data_AF-A0A7C2K0D7-F1
#
_entry.id   AF-A0A7C2K0D7-F1
#
_cell.length_a   1.000
_cell.length_b   1.000
_cell.length_c   1.000
_cell.angle_alpha   90.00
_cell.angle_beta   90.00
_cell.angle_gamma   90.00
#
_symmetry.space_group_name_H-M   'P 1'
#
loop_
_entity.id
_entity.type
_entity.pdbx_description
1 polymer ?
#
loop_
_entity_poly.entity_id
_entity_poly.type
_entity_poly.pdbx_seq_one_letter_code
_entity_poly.pdbx_strand_id
1 'polypeptide(L)' 'MRKWLILLVAFDSSAHAAERPNLIWIMADDLGYGDVGCYGQQVIQTPRIDQMAREGLRFTQFYAGA' A
#
# COMPACT_ATOMS: atom_id res chain seq x y z
N MET A 1 50.84 3.59 34.37
CA MET A 1 49.78 2.56 34.19
C MET A 1 48.66 3.18 33.36
N ARG A 2 48.51 2.79 32.08
CA ARG A 2 47.55 3.38 31.13
C ARG A 2 46.13 2.94 31.51
N LYS A 3 45.28 3.87 31.96
CA LYS A 3 43.84 3.65 32.14
C LYS A 3 43.19 3.65 30.76
N TRP A 4 42.73 2.49 30.30
CA TRP A 4 41.90 2.37 29.09
C TRP A 4 40.46 2.73 29.46
N LEU A 5 39.91 3.79 28.88
CA LEU A 5 38.52 4.19 29.05
C LEU A 5 37.69 3.46 27.97
N ILE A 6 36.91 2.47 28.36
CA ILE A 6 35.99 1.77 27.45
C ILE A 6 34.71 2.61 27.37
N LEU A 7 34.35 3.07 26.17
CA LEU A 7 33.08 3.73 25.88
C LEU A 7 32.02 2.63 25.64
N LEU A 8 31.08 2.46 26.58
CA LEU A 8 29.91 1.60 26.39
C LEU A 8 28.86 2.36 25.55
N VAL A 9 28.75 2.02 24.27
CA VAL A 9 27.62 2.46 23.44
C VAL A 9 26.44 1.56 23.74
N ALA A 10 25.42 2.09 24.41
CA ALA A 10 24.15 1.42 24.60
C ALA A 10 23.40 1.41 23.25
N PHE A 11 23.19 0.23 22.68
CA PHE A 11 22.26 0.05 21.57
C PHE A 11 20.84 0.00 22.13
N ASP A 12 20.07 1.05 21.86
CA ASP A 12 18.64 1.09 22.18
C ASP A 12 17.91 0.14 21.21
N SER A 13 17.52 -1.03 21.71
CA SER A 13 16.85 -2.08 20.93
C SER A 13 15.31 -1.96 21.04
N SER A 14 14.81 -0.72 21.04
CA SER A 14 13.38 -0.47 21.01
C SER A 14 12.84 -0.69 19.60
N ALA A 15 12.61 -1.96 19.24
CA ALA A 15 11.80 -2.31 18.09
C ALA A 15 10.37 -1.80 18.34
N HIS A 16 10.05 -0.62 17.82
CA HIS A 16 8.66 -0.16 17.75
C HIS A 16 7.88 -1.19 16.95
N ALA A 17 6.96 -1.90 17.61
CA ALA A 17 6.03 -2.76 16.91
C ALA A 17 5.27 -1.88 15.92
N ALA A 18 5.37 -2.20 14.63
CA ALA A 18 4.65 -1.47 13.59
C ALA A 18 3.17 -1.45 13.96
N GLU A 19 2.56 -0.26 13.95
CA GLU A 19 1.14 -0.13 14.21
C GLU A 19 0.38 -1.02 13.23
N ARG A 20 -0.62 -1.75 13.75
CA ARG A 20 -1.43 -2.63 12.91
C ARG A 20 -2.18 -1.78 11.89
N PRO A 21 -2.04 -2.04 10.58
CA PRO A 21 -2.74 -1.25 9.59
C PRO A 21 -4.24 -1.54 9.64
N ASN A 22 -5.03 -0.55 9.24
CA ASN A 22 -6.45 -0.76 8.97
C ASN A 22 -6.61 -1.40 7.59
N LEU A 23 -7.43 -2.45 7.49
CA LEU A 23 -7.78 -3.09 6.21
C LEU A 23 -9.17 -2.64 5.79
N ILE A 24 -9.27 -1.99 4.62
CA ILE A 24 -10.53 -1.56 4.03
C ILE A 24 -10.73 -2.36 2.74
N TRP A 25 -11.83 -3.10 2.66
CA TRP A 25 -12.24 -3.80 1.44
C TRP A 25 -13.42 -3.07 0.82
N ILE A 26 -13.21 -2.57 -0.40
CA ILE A 26 -14.25 -1.94 -1.23
C ILE A 26 -14.61 -2.91 -2.35
N MET A 27 -15.90 -3.25 -2.47
CA MET A 27 -16.47 -4.04 -3.56
C MET A 27 -17.50 -3.17 -4.28
N ALA A 28 -17.39 -3.06 -5.60
CA ALA A 28 -18.39 -2.40 -6.42
C ALA A 28 -19.26 -3.45 -7.10
N ASP A 29 -20.57 -3.20 -7.15
CA ASP A 29 -21.54 -4.06 -7.83
C ASP A 29 -21.59 -3.74 -9.32
N ASP A 30 -21.63 -4.77 -10.17
CA ASP A 30 -21.70 -4.68 -11.64
C ASP A 30 -20.69 -3.73 -12.32
N LEU A 31 -19.53 -3.48 -11.70
CA LEU A 31 -18.48 -2.63 -12.29
C LEU A 31 -17.68 -3.40 -13.35
N GLY A 32 -17.79 -3.00 -14.61
CA GLY A 32 -17.04 -3.59 -15.72
C GLY A 32 -15.56 -3.19 -15.73
N TYR A 33 -14.71 -4.08 -16.28
CA TYR A 33 -13.27 -3.82 -16.40
C TYR A 33 -12.97 -2.53 -17.20
N GLY A 34 -13.78 -2.24 -18.22
CA GLY A 34 -13.64 -1.06 -19.08
C GLY A 34 -14.27 0.22 -18.54
N ASP A 35 -14.86 0.21 -17.34
CA ASP A 35 -15.59 1.37 -16.80
C ASP A 35 -14.70 2.33 -16.00
N VAL A 36 -13.49 1.90 -15.63
CA VAL A 36 -12.56 2.68 -14.79
C VAL A 36 -11.47 3.30 -15.64
N GLY A 37 -11.18 4.58 -15.41
CA GLY A 37 -10.20 5.37 -16.15
C GLY A 37 -8.82 4.72 -16.24
N CYS A 38 -8.35 4.13 -15.14
CA CYS A 38 -7.05 3.45 -15.13
C CYS A 38 -6.96 2.30 -16.14
N TYR A 39 -8.06 1.67 -16.53
CA TYR A 39 -8.11 0.61 -17.56
C TYR A 39 -8.37 1.13 -18.99
N GLY A 40 -8.36 2.45 -19.21
CA GLY A 40 -8.42 3.06 -20.54
C GLY A 40 -9.74 3.75 -20.89
N GLN A 41 -10.68 3.78 -19.95
CA GLN A 41 -11.92 4.52 -20.07
C GLN A 41 -11.67 6.04 -20.12
N GLN A 42 -12.44 6.80 -20.92
CA GLN A 42 -12.22 8.25 -21.10
C GLN A 42 -13.42 9.16 -20.76
N VAL A 43 -14.63 8.60 -20.62
CA VAL A 43 -15.87 9.38 -20.48
C VAL A 43 -16.22 9.66 -19.01
N ILE A 44 -15.98 8.69 -18.13
CA ILE A 44 -16.39 8.69 -16.73
C ILE A 44 -15.13 8.96 -15.92
N GLN A 45 -15.12 10.07 -15.20
CA GLN A 45 -13.95 10.46 -14.43
C GLN A 45 -13.92 9.65 -13.12
N THR A 46 -12.88 8.82 -12.95
CA THR A 46 -12.66 8.00 -11.74
C THR A 46 -11.39 8.42 -10.98
N PRO A 47 -11.17 9.71 -10.69
CA PRO A 47 -9.85 10.25 -10.31
C PRO A 47 -9.28 9.64 -9.03
N ARG A 48 -10.14 9.22 -8.08
CA ARG A 48 -9.71 8.56 -6.84
C ARG A 48 -9.27 7.11 -7.06
N ILE A 49 -9.98 6.37 -7.90
CA ILE A 49 -9.59 5.00 -8.27
C ILE A 49 -8.32 5.04 -9.12
N ASP A 50 -8.21 6.02 -10.02
CA ASP A 50 -7.01 6.22 -10.83
C ASP A 50 -5.80 6.60 -9.98
N GLN A 51 -5.99 7.41 -8.93
CA GLN A 51 -4.95 7.71 -7.95
C GLN A 51 -4.50 6.44 -7.21
N MET A 52 -5.44 5.65 -6.67
CA MET A 52 -5.11 4.39 -5.98
C MET A 52 -4.34 3.42 -6.90
N ALA A 53 -4.71 3.34 -8.17
CA ALA A 53 -4.02 2.52 -9.17
C ALA A 53 -2.59 3.00 -9.48
N ARG A 54 -2.32 4.32 -9.40
CA ARG A 54 -0.97 4.89 -9.60
C ARG A 54 -0.08 4.76 -8.38
N GLU A 55 -0.65 4.91 -7.19
CA GLU A 55 0.09 4.88 -5.92
C GLU A 55 0.27 3.46 -5.37
N GLY A 56 -0.56 2.52 -5.82
CA GLY A 56 -0.55 1.14 -5.37
C GLY A 56 -0.27 0.12 -6.47
N LEU A 57 -0.73 -1.11 -6.23
CA LEU A 57 -0.68 -2.19 -7.19
C LEU A 57 -2.01 -2.27 -7.96
N ARG A 58 -1.93 -2.35 -9.29
CA ARG A 58 -3.08 -2.59 -10.16
C ARG A 58 -2.94 -3.92 -10.89
N PHE A 59 -3.97 -4.76 -10.80
CA PHE A 59 -4.04 -6.01 -11.54
C PHE A 59 -4.69 -5.79 -12.90
N THR A 60 -4.06 -6.28 -13.97
CA THR A 60 -4.64 -6.25 -15.32
C THR A 60 -5.33 -7.56 -15.71
N GLN A 61 -5.23 -8.59 -14.86
CA GLN A 61 -5.81 -9.93 -15.04
C GLN A 61 -6.31 -10.45 -13.68
N PHE A 62 -7.44 -9.93 -13.22
CA PHE A 62 -8.11 -10.35 -11.99
C PHE A 62 -9.48 -10.96 -12.33
N TYR A 63 -9.59 -12.29 -12.23
CA TYR A 63 -10.82 -13.02 -12.52
C TYR A 63 -11.61 -13.21 -11.22
N ALA A 64 -12.91 -12.92 -11.27
CA ALA A 64 -13.82 -13.27 -10.17
C ALA A 64 -13.98 -14.79 -10.07
N GLY A 65 -14.26 -15.29 -8.86
CA GLY A 65 -14.68 -16.67 -8.66
C GLY A 65 -16.01 -16.95 -9.36
N ALA A 66 -16.22 -18.22 -9.74
CA ALA A 66 -17.49 -18.72 -10.23
C ALA A 66 -18.44 -19.09 -9.09
#